data_AF-A0A5K1JRS6-F1
#
_entry.id   AF-A0A5K1JRS6-F1
#
_cell.length_a   1.000
_cell.length_b   1.000
_cell.length_c   1.000
_cell.angle_alpha   90.00
_cell.angle_beta   90.00
_cell.angle_gamma   90.00
#
_symmetry.space_group_name_H-M   'P 1'
#
loop_
_entity.id
_entity.type
_entity.pdbx_description
1 polymer ?
#
loop_
_entity_poly.entity_id
_entity_poly.type
_entity_poly.pdbx_seq_one_letter_code
_entity_poly.pdbx_strand_id
1 'polypeptide(L)' 'MTYMASCGSTSCDKFDSLDAEWFKIDEAGKKDADTWIQQDIMNGDSYTLTLPSNLSPGGYLVRHE' A
#
# COMPACT_ATOMS: atom_id res chain seq x y z
N MET A 1 -1.58 -3.91 5.59
CA MET A 1 -2.03 -4.02 4.18
C MET A 1 -1.52 -2.82 3.41
N THR A 2 -1.27 -2.98 2.11
CA THR A 2 -0.91 -1.84 1.26
C THR A 2 -1.64 -1.93 -0.08
N TYR A 3 -2.12 -0.77 -0.52
CA TYR A 3 -2.86 -0.58 -1.77
C TYR A 3 -2.18 0.48 -2.63
N MET A 4 -2.43 0.39 -3.93
CA MET A 4 -2.10 1.42 -4.90
C MET A 4 -3.33 1.78 -5.72
N ALA A 5 -3.35 3.01 -6.24
CA ALA A 5 -4.32 3.46 -7.23
C ALA A 5 -3.60 4.34 -8.25
N SER A 6 -3.91 4.17 -9.54
CA SER A 6 -3.32 5.00 -10.59
C SER A 6 -3.94 6.40 -10.57
N CYS A 7 -3.09 7.43 -10.68
CA CYS A 7 -3.55 8.82 -10.87
C CYS A 7 -3.95 9.10 -12.33
N GLY A 8 -3.79 8.11 -13.22
CA GLY A 8 -4.03 8.26 -14.67
C GLY A 8 -3.15 9.34 -15.28
N SER A 9 -3.77 10.27 -16.00
CA SER A 9 -3.09 11.44 -16.59
C SER A 9 -2.98 12.64 -15.63
N THR A 10 -3.62 12.58 -14.46
CA THR A 10 -3.59 13.66 -13.47
C THR A 10 -2.37 13.49 -12.57
N SER A 11 -1.71 14.59 -12.22
CA SER A 11 -0.62 14.54 -11.24
C SER A 11 -1.18 14.16 -9.86
N CYS A 12 -0.49 13.27 -9.13
CA CYS A 12 -1.05 12.72 -7.90
C CYS A 12 -1.29 13.76 -6.78
N ASP A 13 -0.64 14.92 -6.84
CA ASP A 13 -0.90 16.08 -5.95
C ASP A 13 -2.26 16.75 -6.20
N LYS A 14 -2.92 16.45 -7.33
CA LYS A 14 -4.21 17.02 -7.74
C LYS A 14 -5.29 15.96 -7.98
N PHE A 15 -4.95 14.68 -7.81
CA PHE A 15 -5.88 13.58 -7.99
C PHE A 15 -6.84 13.49 -6.79
N ASP A 16 -8.15 13.32 -7.02
CA ASP A 16 -9.11 13.10 -5.95
C ASP A 16 -9.11 11.63 -5.52
N SER A 17 -8.59 11.36 -4.32
CA SER A 17 -8.52 10.00 -3.78
C SER A 17 -9.88 9.33 -3.55
N LEU A 18 -10.99 10.08 -3.52
CA LEU A 18 -12.33 9.50 -3.40
C LEU A 18 -12.76 8.75 -4.67
N ASP A 19 -12.22 9.13 -5.83
CA ASP A 19 -12.47 8.49 -7.13
C ASP A 19 -11.43 7.39 -7.45
N ALA A 20 -10.53 7.10 -6.53
CA ALA A 20 -9.45 6.14 -6.73
C ALA A 20 -9.95 4.69 -6.85
N GLU A 21 -9.54 4.02 -7.91
CA GLU A 21 -9.69 2.56 -8.05
C GLU A 21 -8.50 1.86 -7.36
N TRP A 22 -8.68 1.50 -6.09
CA TRP A 22 -7.65 0.86 -5.29
C TRP A 22 -7.50 -0.62 -5.62
N PHE A 23 -6.25 -1.06 -5.82
CA PHE A 23 -5.88 -2.46 -5.88
C PHE A 23 -4.87 -2.79 -4.78
N LYS A 24 -5.04 -3.95 -4.14
CA LYS A 24 -4.11 -4.42 -3.10
C LYS A 24 -2.82 -4.89 -3.75
N ILE A 25 -1.69 -4.49 -3.19
CA ILE A 25 -0.36 -4.94 -3.63
C ILE A 25 0.33 -5.82 -2.61
N ASP A 26 -0.06 -5.72 -1.33
CA ASP A 26 0.61 -6.42 -0.26
C ASP A 26 -0.30 -6.56 0.98
N GLU A 27 -0.20 -7.67 1.69
CA GLU A 27 -0.85 -7.88 2.98
C GLU A 27 -0.03 -8.76 3.90
N ALA A 28 -0.01 -8.37 5.17
CA ALA A 28 0.46 -9.22 6.26
C ALA A 28 -0.49 -9.07 7.44
N GLY A 29 -0.82 -10.20 8.04
CA GLY A 29 -1.77 -10.29 9.15
C GLY A 29 -1.13 -10.97 10.35
N LYS A 30 -1.69 -12.12 10.72
CA LYS A 30 -1.21 -12.91 11.85
C LYS A 30 0.14 -13.54 11.51
N LYS A 31 1.14 -13.32 12.37
CA LYS A 31 2.52 -13.77 12.18
C LYS A 31 2.72 -15.20 12.69
N ASP A 32 2.16 -15.50 13.86
CA ASP A 32 2.18 -16.82 14.49
C ASP A 32 0.91 -17.05 15.35
N ALA A 33 0.90 -18.02 16.27
CA ALA A 33 -0.28 -18.39 17.05
C ALA A 33 -0.89 -17.25 17.88
N ASP A 34 -0.08 -16.30 18.34
CA ASP A 34 -0.52 -15.26 19.29
C ASP A 34 -0.14 -13.84 18.85
N THR A 35 0.73 -13.68 17.84
CA THR A 35 1.23 -12.36 17.41
C THR A 35 0.76 -11.97 16.01
N TRP A 36 0.57 -10.66 15.83
CA TRP A 36 0.27 -10.01 14.56
C TRP A 36 1.44 -9.13 14.15
N ILE A 37 1.66 -8.96 12.85
CA ILE A 37 2.71 -8.06 12.32
C ILE A 37 2.55 -6.63 12.86
N GLN A 38 1.32 -6.21 13.18
CA GLN A 38 1.04 -4.92 13.80
C GLN A 38 1.79 -4.71 15.13
N GLN A 39 2.03 -5.77 15.91
CA GLN A 39 2.76 -5.66 17.17
C GLN A 39 4.23 -5.27 16.94
N ASP A 40 4.88 -5.80 15.91
CA ASP A 40 6.26 -5.45 15.55
C ASP A 40 6.33 -3.97 15.16
N ILE A 41 5.38 -3.49 14.34
CA ILE A 41 5.29 -2.08 13.93
C ILE A 41 5.05 -1.18 15.15
N MET A 42 4.17 -1.57 16.07
CA MET A 42 3.93 -0.84 17.32
C MET A 42 5.17 -0.76 18.22
N ASN A 43 6.08 -1.73 18.10
CA ASN A 43 7.35 -1.74 18.82
C ASN A 43 8.44 -0.89 18.14
N GLY A 44 8.14 -0.24 17.02
CA GLY A 44 9.03 0.68 16.31
C GLY A 44 9.66 0.10 15.04
N ASP A 45 9.30 -1.13 14.65
CA ASP A 45 9.79 -1.71 13.40
C ASP A 45 9.15 -1.03 12.18
N SER A 46 9.87 -1.06 11.07
CA SER A 46 9.36 -0.61 9.76
C SER A 46 8.72 -1.76 8.99
N TYR A 47 7.68 -1.46 8.21
CA TYR A 47 7.13 -2.39 7.23
C TYR A 47 7.75 -2.18 5.84
N THR A 48 8.26 -3.23 5.23
CA THR A 48 8.84 -3.19 3.87
C THR A 48 8.02 -4.06 2.93
N LEU A 49 7.80 -3.56 1.72
CA LEU A 49 7.13 -4.31 0.64
C LEU A 49 7.85 -4.11 -0.68
N THR A 50 7.52 -4.94 -1.66
CA THR A 50 8.05 -4.84 -3.02
C THR A 50 6.93 -4.41 -3.97
N LEU A 51 7.21 -3.42 -4.83
CA LEU A 51 6.25 -3.02 -5.87
C LEU A 51 6.09 -4.16 -6.90
N PRO A 52 4.85 -4.43 -7.38
CA PRO A 52 4.66 -5.38 -8.47
C PRO A 52 5.46 -4.99 -9.72
N SER A 53 6.21 -5.94 -10.28
CA SER A 53 7.13 -5.67 -11.40
C SER A 53 6.41 -5.39 -12.72
N ASN A 54 5.13 -5.74 -12.82
CA ASN A 54 4.29 -5.56 -14.00
C ASN A 54 3.41 -4.29 -13.93
N LEU A 55 3.69 -3.37 -13.01
CA LEU A 55 2.99 -2.09 -12.98
C LEU A 55 3.25 -1.29 -14.26
N SER A 56 2.18 -0.74 -14.84
CA SER A 56 2.33 0.23 -15.93
C SER A 56 3.03 1.49 -15.41
N PRO A 57 3.94 2.11 -16.20
CA PRO A 57 4.57 3.37 -15.80
C PRO A 57 3.54 4.48 -15.55
N GLY A 58 3.72 5.27 -14.49
CA GLY A 58 2.82 6.39 -14.19
C GLY A 58 2.89 6.85 -12.73
N GLY A 59 2.06 7.84 -12.41
CA GLY A 59 1.84 8.30 -11.04
C GLY A 59 0.85 7.39 -10.31
N TYR A 60 1.16 7.05 -9.06
CA TYR A 60 0.29 6.25 -8.20
C TYR A 60 0.19 6.87 -6.81
N LEU A 61 -1.00 6.80 -6.23
CA LEU A 61 -1.16 6.91 -4.78
C LEU A 61 -0.76 5.58 -4.14
N VAL A 62 -0.12 5.64 -2.97
CA VAL A 62 0.20 4.48 -2.14
C VAL A 62 -0.48 4.67 -0.79
N ARG A 63 -1.30 3.69 -0.38
CA ARG A 63 -2.00 3.68 0.90
C ARG A 63 -1.53 2.49 1.71
N HIS A 64 -0.82 2.75 2.81
CA HIS A 64 -0.48 1.74 3.81
C HIS A 64 -1.50 1.80 4.96
N GLU A 65 -1.96 0.64 5.41
CA GLU A 65 -3.00 0.44 6.44
C GLU A 65 -2.64 -0.66 7.42
#